data_AF-A0A519LKW2-F1
#
_entry.id   AF-A0A519LKW2-F1
#
_cell.length_a   1.000
_cell.length_b   1.000
_cell.length_c   1.000
_cell.angle_alpha   90.00
_cell.angle_beta   90.00
_cell.angle_gamma   90.00
#
_symmetry.space_group_name_H-M   'P 1'
#
loop_
_entity.id
_entity.type
_entity.pdbx_description
1 polymer ?
#
loop_
_entity_poly.entity_id
_entity_poly.type
_entity_poly.pdbx_seq_one_letter_code
_entity_poly.pdbx_strand_id
1 'polypeptide(L)'
;MKRILLTFLSVCFLAGITIAQETDSAYVRNHYTKIERQITMRDGIKLFTSIYLPKDQSKKYPFLISRTPYTVAPYGEDKYKLSLGTFPALMREGFIFVYQDVRGRWMSEG
;
A
#
# COMPACT_ATOMS: atom_id res chain seq x y z
N MET A 1 -10.77 49.51 -11.46
CA MET A 1 -10.31 48.30 -12.19
C MET A 1 -9.08 47.64 -11.56
N LYS A 2 -7.99 48.37 -11.26
CA LYS A 2 -6.77 47.79 -10.64
C LYS A 2 -7.00 47.09 -9.29
N ARG A 3 -7.90 47.62 -8.44
CA ARG A 3 -8.27 47.01 -7.15
C ARG A 3 -9.01 45.67 -7.29
N ILE A 4 -9.91 45.56 -8.27
CA ILE A 4 -10.63 44.32 -8.57
C ILE A 4 -9.67 43.26 -9.16
N LEU A 5 -8.72 43.70 -9.98
CA LEU A 5 -7.68 42.84 -10.53
C LEU A 5 -6.72 42.30 -9.45
N LEU A 6 -6.35 43.15 -8.47
CA LEU A 6 -5.52 42.77 -7.32
C LEU A 6 -6.23 41.79 -6.38
N THR A 7 -7.53 41.98 -6.13
CA THR A 7 -8.31 41.03 -5.33
C THR A 7 -8.48 39.68 -6.03
N PHE A 8 -8.67 39.67 -7.36
CA PHE A 8 -8.80 38.44 -8.12
C PHE A 8 -7.50 37.64 -8.15
N LEU A 9 -6.36 38.33 -8.31
CA LEU A 9 -5.03 37.70 -8.28
C LEU A 9 -4.70 37.11 -6.89
N SER A 10 -5.12 37.78 -5.81
CA SER A 10 -4.92 37.29 -4.45
C SER A 10 -5.78 36.05 -4.11
N VAL A 11 -6.99 35.95 -4.67
CA VAL A 11 -7.86 34.76 -4.51
C VAL A 11 -7.32 33.56 -5.28
N CYS A 12 -6.80 33.76 -6.50
CA CYS A 12 -6.12 32.68 -7.25
C CYS A 12 -4.85 32.19 -6.54
N PHE A 13 -4.11 33.06 -5.85
CA PHE A 13 -2.91 32.66 -5.11
C PHE A 13 -3.26 31.83 -3.85
N LEU A 14 -4.36 32.12 -3.16
CA LEU A 14 -4.83 31.30 -2.04
C LEU A 14 -5.39 29.94 -2.50
N ALA A 15 -6.05 29.87 -3.67
CA ALA A 15 -6.60 28.61 -4.18
C ALA A 15 -5.51 27.60 -4.56
N GLY A 16 -4.32 28.06 -4.96
CA GLY A 16 -3.20 27.20 -5.36
C GLY A 16 -2.51 26.44 -4.20
N ILE A 17 -2.81 26.76 -2.94
CA ILE A 17 -2.11 26.18 -1.77
C ILE A 17 -2.74 24.84 -1.33
N THR A 18 -3.89 24.45 -1.88
CA THR A 18 -4.71 23.36 -1.30
C THR A 18 -4.53 21.96 -1.89
N ILE A 19 -3.65 21.75 -2.87
CA ILE A 19 -3.35 20.40 -3.36
C ILE A 19 -2.06 19.88 -2.71
N ALA A 20 -2.18 19.41 -1.46
CA ALA A 20 -1.11 18.63 -0.83
C ALA A 20 -1.15 17.19 -1.37
N GLN A 21 -0.06 16.73 -1.98
CA GLN A 21 0.05 15.34 -2.41
C GLN A 21 0.15 14.43 -1.19
N GLU A 22 -0.74 13.44 -1.10
CA GLU A 22 -0.70 12.44 -0.03
C GLU A 22 0.57 11.58 -0.16
N THR A 23 1.31 11.46 0.94
CA THR A 23 2.50 10.60 1.01
C THR A 23 2.11 9.14 0.78
N ASP A 24 3.00 8.35 0.18
CA ASP A 24 2.69 6.93 -0.08
C ASP A 24 2.38 6.15 1.20
N SER A 25 3.04 6.48 2.31
CA SER A 25 2.78 5.82 3.59
C SER A 25 1.40 6.12 4.17
N ALA A 26 0.92 7.36 4.01
CA ALA A 26 -0.45 7.73 4.36
C ALA A 26 -1.44 7.04 3.43
N TYR A 27 -1.16 7.07 2.11
CA TYR A 27 -2.01 6.46 1.09
C TYR A 27 -2.25 4.97 1.37
N VAL A 28 -1.19 4.20 1.65
CA VAL A 28 -1.28 2.78 1.98
C VAL A 28 -2.22 2.54 3.16
N ARG A 29 -2.05 3.27 4.27
CA ARG A 29 -2.91 3.09 5.46
C ARG A 29 -4.36 3.49 5.21
N ASN A 30 -4.56 4.53 4.41
CA ASN A 30 -5.88 5.06 4.12
C ASN A 30 -6.66 4.18 3.13
N HIS A 31 -5.98 3.55 2.17
CA HIS A 31 -6.62 2.85 1.04
C HIS A 31 -6.48 1.33 1.07
N TYR A 32 -5.61 0.77 1.91
CA TYR A 32 -5.43 -0.68 2.02
C TYR A 32 -5.72 -1.21 3.42
N THR A 33 -6.20 -2.44 3.46
CA THR A 33 -6.25 -3.26 4.67
C THR A 33 -5.17 -4.32 4.58
N LYS A 34 -4.35 -4.43 5.61
CA LYS A 34 -3.34 -5.49 5.73
C LYS A 34 -3.92 -6.67 6.50
N ILE A 35 -3.69 -7.88 6.00
CA ILE A 35 -3.93 -9.14 6.72
C ILE A 35 -2.67 -10.00 6.71
N GLU A 36 -2.48 -10.81 7.75
CA GLU A 36 -1.35 -11.74 7.85
C GLU A 36 -1.84 -13.17 8.01
N ARG A 37 -1.32 -14.10 7.21
CA ARG A 37 -1.78 -15.49 7.19
C ARG A 37 -0.61 -16.47 7.10
N GLN A 38 -0.79 -17.63 7.73
CA GLN A 38 0.10 -18.78 7.62
C GLN A 38 -0.47 -19.75 6.58
N ILE A 39 0.04 -19.71 5.35
CA ILE A 39 -0.49 -20.50 4.23
C ILE A 39 0.13 -21.90 4.26
N THR A 40 -0.71 -22.93 4.42
CA THR A 40 -0.26 -24.33 4.45
C THR A 40 0.10 -24.82 3.06
N MET A 41 1.31 -25.36 2.91
CA MET A 41 1.83 -25.92 1.66
C MET A 41 1.45 -27.41 1.53
N ARG A 42 1.76 -28.03 0.38
CA ARG A 42 1.45 -29.45 0.09
C ARG A 42 2.01 -30.42 1.13
N ASP A 43 3.14 -30.08 1.75
CA ASP A 43 3.84 -30.90 2.75
C ASP A 43 3.45 -30.53 4.19
N GLY A 44 2.42 -29.70 4.39
CA GLY A 44 1.93 -29.31 5.71
C GLY A 44 2.65 -28.12 6.35
N ILE A 45 3.82 -27.74 5.82
CA ILE A 45 4.59 -26.57 6.30
C ILE A 45 3.87 -25.27 5.94
N LYS A 46 3.84 -24.32 6.89
CA LYS A 46 3.15 -23.05 6.73
C LYS A 46 4.11 -21.92 6.39
N LEU A 47 3.76 -21.15 5.36
CA LEU A 47 4.51 -19.97 4.95
C LEU A 47 3.77 -18.69 5.35
N PHE A 48 4.48 -17.82 6.06
CA PHE A 48 3.96 -16.52 6.45
C PHE A 48 3.78 -15.62 5.25
N THR A 49 2.58 -15.04 5.15
CA THR A 49 2.18 -14.19 4.04
C THR A 49 1.46 -12.94 4.55
N SER A 50 1.99 -11.77 4.23
CA SER A 50 1.35 -10.47 4.43
C SER A 50 0.63 -10.04 3.15
N ILE A 51 -0.66 -9.77 3.23
CA ILE A 51 -1.51 -9.43 2.09
C ILE A 51 -2.11 -8.04 2.31
N TYR A 52 -1.95 -7.16 1.33
CA TYR A 52 -2.54 -5.83 1.30
C TYR A 52 -3.67 -5.82 0.28
N LEU A 53 -4.89 -5.64 0.77
CA LEU A 53 -6.11 -5.58 -0.03
C LEU A 53 -6.56 -4.12 -0.16
N PRO A 54 -6.94 -3.64 -1.35
CA PRO A 54 -7.58 -2.34 -1.46
C PRO A 54 -8.89 -2.37 -0.66
N LYS A 55 -9.19 -1.27 0.04
CA LYS A 55 -10.46 -1.09 0.77
C LYS A 55 -11.63 -0.92 -0.18
N ASP A 56 -11.36 -0.44 -1.40
CA ASP A 56 -12.34 -0.42 -2.49
C ASP A 56 -12.65 -1.87 -2.91
N GLN A 57 -13.92 -2.23 -2.85
CA GLN A 57 -14.44 -3.55 -3.21
C GLN A 57 -15.40 -3.46 -4.42
N SER A 58 -15.45 -2.32 -5.11
CA SER A 58 -16.35 -2.08 -6.26
C SER A 58 -16.05 -2.97 -7.47
N LYS A 59 -14.82 -3.48 -7.57
CA LYS A 59 -14.36 -4.35 -8.65
C LYS A 59 -13.37 -5.39 -8.15
N LYS A 60 -13.07 -6.36 -9.00
CA LYS A 60 -11.98 -7.31 -8.77
C LYS A 60 -10.66 -6.67 -9.15
N TYR A 61 -9.66 -6.82 -8.29
CA TYR A 61 -8.32 -6.33 -8.53
C TYR A 61 -7.36 -7.49 -8.82
N PRO A 62 -6.41 -7.32 -9.76
CA PRO A 62 -5.31 -8.25 -9.92
C PRO A 62 -4.42 -8.26 -8.67
N PHE A 63 -3.67 -9.36 -8.46
CA PHE A 63 -2.69 -9.45 -7.39
C PHE A 63 -1.27 -9.64 -7.93
N LEU A 64 -0.32 -9.12 -7.18
CA LEU A 64 1.12 -9.36 -7.38
C LEU A 64 1.68 -10.05 -6.16
N ILE A 65 2.44 -11.10 -6.40
CA ILE A 65 3.10 -11.86 -5.35
C ILE A 65 4.62 -11.70 -5.42
N SER A 66 5.22 -11.38 -4.29
CA SER A 66 6.67 -11.38 -4.08
C SER A 66 7.01 -12.34 -2.96
N ARG A 67 7.84 -13.33 -3.28
CA ARG A 67 8.36 -14.33 -2.34
C ARG A 67 9.84 -14.03 -2.13
N THR A 68 10.24 -13.78 -0.88
CA THR A 68 11.60 -13.31 -0.58
C THR A 68 12.24 -14.04 0.60
N PRO A 69 13.56 -14.34 0.54
CA PRO A 69 14.33 -14.76 1.72
C PRO A 69 14.74 -13.59 2.61
N TYR A 70 14.44 -12.35 2.22
CA TYR A 70 14.95 -11.12 2.84
C TYR A 70 13.89 -10.34 3.62
N THR A 71 13.04 -11.02 4.39
CA THR A 71 11.95 -10.50 5.23
C THR A 71 10.84 -9.75 4.48
N VAL A 72 9.60 -10.04 4.84
CA VAL A 72 8.43 -9.27 4.39
C VAL A 72 7.98 -8.18 5.38
N ALA A 73 8.73 -7.97 6.46
CA ALA A 73 8.48 -6.98 7.49
C ALA A 73 8.03 -5.61 6.94
N PRO A 74 7.20 -4.86 7.69
CA PRO A 74 6.87 -5.05 9.10
C PRO A 74 5.80 -6.13 9.36
N TYR A 75 5.90 -6.81 10.50
CA TYR A 75 4.93 -7.82 10.97
C TYR A 75 3.89 -7.22 11.92
N GLY A 76 2.67 -7.77 11.92
CA GLY A 76 1.48 -7.27 12.61
C GLY A 76 0.51 -6.58 11.65
N GLU A 77 -0.78 -6.85 11.75
CA GLU A 77 -1.83 -6.30 10.88
C GLU A 77 -1.96 -4.76 10.98
N ASP A 78 -1.50 -4.18 12.08
CA ASP A 78 -1.43 -2.72 12.32
C ASP A 78 -0.17 -2.06 11.76
N LYS A 79 0.83 -2.84 11.34
CA LYS A 79 2.11 -2.32 10.82
C LYS A 79 2.17 -2.40 9.30
N TYR A 80 2.10 -1.23 8.66
CA TYR A 80 2.07 -1.10 7.20
C TYR A 80 3.45 -0.77 6.64
N LYS A 81 3.75 -1.32 5.44
CA LYS A 81 4.87 -0.83 4.62
C LYS A 81 4.63 0.63 4.22
N LEU A 82 5.73 1.36 4.01
CA LEU A 82 5.67 2.77 3.58
C LEU A 82 5.20 2.92 2.13
N SER A 83 5.39 1.89 1.31
CA SER A 83 4.92 1.81 -0.08
C SER A 83 4.72 0.34 -0.45
N LEU A 84 3.91 0.09 -1.48
CA LEU A 84 3.58 -1.24 -1.98
C LEU A 84 4.01 -1.37 -3.46
N GLY A 85 4.51 -2.56 -3.79
CA GLY A 85 5.08 -2.86 -5.10
C GLY A 85 6.42 -2.16 -5.37
N THR A 86 6.95 -2.40 -6.58
CA THR A 86 8.13 -1.68 -7.10
C THR A 86 7.72 -0.35 -7.74
N PHE A 87 6.51 -0.28 -8.29
CA PHE A 87 5.98 0.87 -9.01
C PHE A 87 4.78 1.44 -8.26
N PRO A 88 4.84 2.68 -7.75
CA PRO A 88 3.73 3.32 -7.03
C PRO A 88 2.43 3.38 -7.84
N ALA A 89 2.51 3.43 -9.18
CA ALA A 89 1.34 3.43 -10.05
C ALA A 89 0.41 2.21 -9.80
N LEU A 90 0.98 1.02 -9.60
CA LEU A 90 0.20 -0.20 -9.37
C LEU A 90 -0.57 -0.14 -8.04
N MET A 91 0.04 0.49 -7.03
CA MET A 91 -0.62 0.75 -5.75
C MET A 91 -1.78 1.74 -5.91
N ARG A 92 -1.61 2.78 -6.75
CA ARG A 92 -2.68 3.74 -7.04
C ARG A 92 -3.80 3.15 -7.90
N GLU A 93 -3.52 2.13 -8.71
CA GLU A 93 -4.50 1.39 -9.49
C GLU A 93 -5.30 0.33 -8.68
N GLY A 94 -4.88 0.08 -7.43
CA GLY A 94 -5.58 -0.81 -6.50
C GLY A 94 -5.14 -2.26 -6.54
N PHE A 95 -3.96 -2.59 -7.07
CA PHE A 95 -3.46 -3.97 -7.08
C PHE A 95 -3.39 -4.56 -5.66
N ILE A 96 -3.72 -5.84 -5.52
CA ILE A 96 -3.51 -6.58 -4.27
C ILE A 96 -2.02 -6.94 -4.19
N PHE A 97 -1.37 -6.65 -3.06
CA PHE A 97 0.04 -7.00 -2.85
C PHE A 97 0.18 -8.14 -1.87
N VAL A 98 0.83 -9.21 -2.31
CA VAL A 98 1.09 -10.41 -1.51
C VAL A 98 2.59 -10.52 -1.29
N TYR A 99 3.03 -10.42 -0.05
CA TYR A 99 4.42 -10.61 0.34
C TYR A 99 4.53 -11.88 1.17
N GLN A 100 5.38 -12.81 0.77
CA GLN A 100 5.57 -14.07 1.47
C GLN A 100 7.03 -14.28 1.85
N ASP A 101 7.27 -14.67 3.10
CA ASP A 101 8.56 -15.19 3.53
C ASP A 101 8.73 -16.59 2.96
N VAL A 102 9.86 -16.85 2.30
CA VAL A 102 10.14 -18.21 1.80
C VAL A 102 10.34 -19.20 2.94
N ARG A 103 10.26 -20.49 2.61
CA ARG A 103 10.45 -21.59 3.55
C ARG A 103 11.73 -21.48 4.36
N GLY A 104 11.64 -21.79 5.65
CA GLY A 104 12.76 -21.81 6.59
C GLY A 104 13.36 -20.42 6.86
N ARG A 105 12.61 -19.35 6.55
CA ARG A 105 13.03 -17.97 6.75
C ARG A 105 11.97 -17.20 7.52
N TRP A 106 12.45 -16.39 8.47
CA TRP A 106 11.64 -15.44 9.22
C TRP A 106 10.41 -16.08 9.87
N MET A 107 9.20 -15.62 9.53
CA MET A 107 7.95 -16.10 10.12
C MET A 107 7.40 -17.37 9.44
N SER A 108 8.06 -17.85 8.39
CA SER A 108 7.72 -19.10 7.71
C SER A 108 8.39 -20.30 8.37
N GLU A 109 7.63 -21.40 8.46
CA GLU A 109 8.14 -22.70 8.86
C GLU A 109 9.09 -23.27 7.79
N GLY A 110 9.90 -24.27 8.18
CA GLY A 110 10.98 -24.86 7.37
C GLY A 110 10.84 -26.36 7.25
#